data_AF-A0A9E4GPF5-F1
#
_entry.id   AF-A0A9E4GPF5-F1
#
_cell.length_a   1.000
_cell.length_b   1.000
_cell.length_c   1.000
_cell.angle_alpha   90.00
_cell.angle_beta   90.00
_cell.angle_gamma   90.00
#
_symmetry.space_group_name_H-M   'P 1'
#
loop_
_entity.id
_entity.type
_entity.pdbx_description
1 polymer ?
#
loop_
_entity_poly.entity_id
_entity_poly.type
_entity_poly.pdbx_seq_one_letter_code
_entity_poly.pdbx_strand_id
1 'polypeptide(L)'
;MAIEIGIHREDSSMIALMEASRKELKQRELLLQKRIQEQQKELKRVRAQLSHLDGFLSLEHGTTRESAATSGRSSGAEICKMVEVILRENGNAPMHYRKLTEEVQKRGVVVCGIEPEKTLLSSISKDNRFIRPAKRGQYALREYKDPQSDAKRKKGKVSESNEGQYSSLPVQRESDERDPRVEGFYPPDWDEISF
;
A
#
# COMPACT_ATOMS: atom_id res chain seq x y z
N MET A 1 -67.31 20.53 -44.54
CA MET A 1 -67.48 20.30 -43.10
C MET A 1 -66.10 20.12 -42.50
N ALA A 2 -65.62 21.11 -41.74
CA ALA A 2 -64.34 21.05 -41.06
C ALA A 2 -64.59 20.68 -39.59
N ILE A 3 -64.03 19.56 -39.14
CA ILE A 3 -64.06 19.12 -37.75
C ILE A 3 -62.76 19.63 -37.14
N GLU A 4 -62.82 20.79 -36.47
CA GLU A 4 -61.68 21.31 -35.71
C GLU A 4 -61.52 20.50 -34.42
N ILE A 5 -60.30 19.98 -34.26
CA ILE A 5 -59.89 18.99 -33.27
C ILE A 5 -59.66 19.70 -31.93
N GLY A 6 -60.59 19.53 -30.99
CA GLY A 6 -60.53 20.07 -29.62
C GLY A 6 -59.65 19.27 -28.65
N ILE A 7 -58.44 18.86 -29.06
CA ILE A 7 -57.56 17.99 -28.25
C ILE A 7 -56.45 18.79 -27.52
N HIS A 8 -56.21 20.06 -27.83
CA HIS A 8 -55.00 20.76 -27.35
C HIS A 8 -55.08 21.49 -25.99
N ARG A 9 -56.18 21.39 -25.23
CA ARG A 9 -56.30 22.17 -23.98
C ARG A 9 -55.61 21.52 -22.77
N GLU A 10 -55.58 20.19 -22.71
CA GLU A 10 -54.97 19.44 -21.59
C GLU A 10 -53.45 19.39 -21.70
N ASP A 11 -52.92 19.21 -22.92
CA ASP A 11 -51.48 19.21 -23.20
C ASP A 11 -50.81 20.54 -22.81
N SER A 12 -51.51 21.66 -22.99
CA SER A 12 -51.00 22.98 -22.63
C SER A 12 -50.77 23.14 -21.12
N SER A 13 -51.64 22.54 -20.28
CA SER A 13 -51.49 22.58 -18.83
C SER A 13 -50.31 21.74 -18.33
N MET A 14 -50.10 20.57 -18.95
CA MET A 14 -48.99 19.68 -18.59
C MET A 14 -47.64 20.29 -18.96
N ILE A 15 -47.52 20.91 -20.14
CA ILE A 15 -46.29 21.59 -20.58
C ILE A 15 -45.94 22.71 -19.59
N ALA A 16 -46.91 23.54 -19.19
CA ALA A 16 -46.68 24.62 -18.23
C ALA A 16 -46.17 24.10 -16.87
N LEU A 17 -46.72 22.98 -16.38
CA LEU A 17 -46.26 22.33 -15.15
C LEU A 17 -44.82 21.81 -15.29
N MET A 18 -44.50 21.15 -16.40
CA MET A 18 -43.14 20.66 -16.65
C MET A 18 -42.13 21.80 -16.75
N GLU A 19 -42.50 22.93 -17.35
CA GLU A 19 -41.66 24.12 -17.41
C GLU A 19 -41.42 24.76 -16.03
N ALA A 20 -42.45 24.81 -15.19
CA ALA A 20 -42.32 25.29 -13.81
C ALA A 20 -41.35 24.39 -13.01
N SER A 21 -41.54 23.08 -13.06
CA SER A 21 -40.63 22.10 -12.44
C SER A 21 -39.20 22.21 -12.96
N ARG A 22 -39.03 22.42 -14.28
CA ARG A 22 -37.70 22.64 -14.88
C ARG A 22 -37.03 23.91 -14.36
N LYS A 23 -37.79 25.00 -14.18
CA LYS A 23 -37.27 26.26 -13.62
C LYS A 23 -36.86 26.08 -12.16
N GLU A 24 -37.68 25.42 -11.36
CA GLU A 24 -37.40 25.13 -9.95
C GLU A 24 -36.13 24.27 -9.79
N LEU A 25 -36.03 23.18 -10.56
CA LEU A 25 -34.86 22.30 -10.52
C LEU A 25 -33.57 23.04 -10.92
N LYS A 26 -33.62 23.93 -11.93
CA LYS A 26 -32.47 24.77 -12.30
C LYS A 26 -32.06 25.74 -11.19
N GLN A 27 -33.03 26.32 -10.48
CA GLN A 27 -32.73 27.18 -9.34
C GLN A 27 -32.07 26.39 -8.21
N ARG A 28 -32.59 25.19 -7.91
CA ARG A 28 -32.02 24.29 -6.91
C ARG A 28 -30.60 23.85 -7.27
N GLU A 29 -30.36 23.52 -8.54
CA GLU A 29 -29.02 23.20 -9.04
C GLU A 29 -28.03 24.35 -8.79
N LEU A 30 -28.42 25.58 -9.13
CA LEU A 30 -27.58 26.76 -8.94
C LEU A 30 -27.27 27.02 -7.45
N LEU A 31 -28.25 26.81 -6.55
CA LEU A 31 -28.03 26.91 -5.10
C LEU A 31 -27.05 25.84 -4.58
N LEU A 32 -27.19 24.59 -5.04
CA LEU A 32 -26.29 23.51 -4.67
C LEU A 32 -24.86 23.76 -5.17
N GLN A 33 -24.71 24.27 -6.39
CA GLN A 33 -23.41 24.66 -6.94
C GLN A 33 -22.74 25.75 -6.08
N LYS A 34 -23.49 26.78 -5.66
CA LYS A 34 -22.97 27.80 -4.73
C LYS A 34 -22.51 27.21 -3.41
N ARG A 35 -23.31 26.31 -2.82
CA ARG A 35 -22.96 25.63 -1.56
C ARG A 35 -21.69 24.79 -1.68
N ILE A 36 -21.51 24.07 -2.79
CA ILE A 36 -20.28 23.31 -3.06
C ILE A 36 -19.07 24.26 -3.13
N GLN A 37 -19.20 25.40 -3.81
CA GLN A 37 -18.12 26.38 -3.90
C GLN A 37 -17.75 26.98 -2.53
N GLU A 38 -18.74 27.29 -1.69
CA GLU A 38 -18.51 27.77 -0.32
C GLU A 38 -17.78 26.73 0.53
N GLN A 39 -18.23 25.47 0.51
CA GLN A 39 -17.57 24.38 1.24
C GLN A 39 -16.14 24.13 0.75
N GLN A 40 -15.89 24.25 -0.56
CA GLN A 40 -14.53 24.15 -1.11
C GLN A 40 -13.62 25.29 -0.62
N LYS A 41 -14.16 26.51 -0.51
CA LYS A 41 -13.41 27.65 0.07
C LYS A 41 -13.11 27.42 1.54
N GLU A 42 -14.06 26.90 2.30
CA GLU A 42 -13.88 26.55 3.72
C GLU A 42 -12.83 25.46 3.90
N LEU A 43 -12.89 24.37 3.12
CA LEU A 43 -11.87 23.32 3.14
C LEU A 43 -10.46 23.86 2.84
N LYS A 44 -10.32 24.79 1.88
CA LYS A 44 -9.03 25.44 1.61
C LYS A 44 -8.53 26.25 2.80
N ARG A 45 -9.41 26.98 3.50
CA ARG A 45 -9.06 27.74 4.72
C ARG A 45 -8.57 26.81 5.83
N VAL A 46 -9.33 25.74 6.13
CA VAL A 46 -8.95 24.78 7.18
C VAL A 46 -7.64 24.07 6.84
N ARG A 47 -7.43 23.66 5.57
CA ARG A 47 -6.17 23.07 5.14
C ARG A 47 -4.98 24.02 5.30
N ALA A 48 -5.15 25.30 5.00
CA ALA A 48 -4.12 26.30 5.23
C ALA A 48 -3.80 26.42 6.73
N GLN A 49 -4.82 26.46 7.59
CA GLN A 49 -4.64 26.51 9.05
C GLN A 49 -3.90 25.27 9.59
N LEU A 50 -4.28 24.08 9.13
CA LEU A 50 -3.58 22.84 9.49
C LEU A 50 -2.12 22.88 9.04
N SER A 51 -1.85 23.30 7.81
CA SER A 51 -0.48 23.43 7.30
C SER A 51 0.35 24.42 8.13
N HIS A 52 -0.24 25.52 8.62
CA HIS A 52 0.45 26.44 9.51
C HIS A 52 0.76 25.80 10.87
N LEU A 53 -0.20 25.10 11.47
CA LEU A 53 -0.02 24.40 12.75
C LEU A 53 1.03 23.28 12.64
N ASP A 54 1.00 22.49 11.58
CA ASP A 54 2.01 21.46 11.30
C ASP A 54 3.40 22.08 11.16
N GLY A 55 3.49 23.27 10.54
CA GLY A 55 4.72 24.06 10.48
C GLY A 55 5.22 24.50 11.85
N PHE A 56 4.34 25.01 12.72
CA PHE A 56 4.70 25.40 14.09
C PHE A 56 5.12 24.20 14.93
N LEU A 57 4.37 23.10 14.87
CA LEU A 57 4.72 21.88 15.58
C LEU A 57 6.07 21.35 15.09
N SER A 58 6.33 21.36 13.78
CA SER A 58 7.63 20.95 13.25
C SER A 58 8.80 21.80 13.77
N LEU A 59 8.57 23.09 14.06
CA LEU A 59 9.56 23.98 14.66
C LEU A 59 9.74 23.73 16.16
N GLU A 60 8.66 23.54 16.92
CA GLU A 60 8.74 23.19 18.35
C GLU A 60 9.42 21.84 18.59
N HIS A 61 9.21 20.90 17.67
CA HIS A 61 9.88 19.60 17.69
C HIS A 61 11.26 19.64 17.00
N GLY A 62 11.71 20.81 16.57
CA GLY A 62 13.06 21.03 16.07
C GLY A 62 14.09 20.94 17.19
N THR A 63 15.03 19.99 17.04
CA THR A 63 16.36 19.97 17.68
C THR A 63 16.53 19.55 19.15
N THR A 64 15.87 18.48 19.61
CA THR A 64 16.63 17.51 20.44
C THR A 64 17.52 16.68 19.51
N ARG A 65 18.68 17.25 19.20
CA ARG A 65 19.75 16.69 18.34
C ARG A 65 20.47 15.47 18.96
N GLU A 66 19.78 14.67 19.77
CA GLU A 66 20.37 13.52 20.48
C GLU A 66 19.56 12.22 20.39
N SER A 67 18.46 12.14 19.62
CA SER A 67 17.73 10.86 19.44
C SER A 67 16.99 10.68 18.09
N ALA A 68 17.43 11.35 17.02
CA ALA A 68 16.80 11.27 15.69
C ALA A 68 17.48 10.31 14.70
N ALA A 69 18.40 9.44 15.15
CA ALA A 69 19.00 8.41 14.29
C ALA A 69 18.13 7.14 14.14
N THR A 70 16.96 7.08 14.80
CA THR A 70 16.10 5.89 14.84
C THR A 70 14.65 6.11 14.41
N SER A 71 14.17 7.34 14.20
CA SER A 71 12.73 7.60 14.02
C SER A 71 12.18 7.54 12.58
N GLY A 72 13.02 7.39 11.56
CA GLY A 72 12.57 7.25 10.16
C GLY A 72 12.47 5.81 9.67
N ARG A 73 13.02 4.84 10.42
CA ARG A 73 13.07 3.44 10.00
C ARG A 73 11.92 2.71 10.67
N SER A 74 10.83 2.51 9.93
CA SER A 74 9.78 1.60 10.41
C SER A 74 10.42 0.25 10.70
N SER A 75 10.19 -0.25 11.91
CA SER A 75 10.74 -1.53 12.30
C SER A 75 10.13 -2.62 11.42
N GLY A 76 10.89 -3.69 11.12
CA GLY A 76 10.33 -4.82 10.38
C GLY A 76 9.05 -5.38 11.01
N ALA A 77 8.93 -5.28 12.35
CA ALA A 77 7.74 -5.66 13.09
C ALA A 77 6.53 -4.76 12.81
N GLU A 78 6.72 -3.44 12.69
CA GLU A 78 5.66 -2.49 12.32
C GLU A 78 5.18 -2.71 10.88
N ILE A 79 6.12 -2.95 9.95
CA ILE A 79 5.79 -3.28 8.56
C ILE A 79 4.92 -4.55 8.53
N CYS A 80 5.36 -5.62 9.21
CA CYS A 80 4.60 -6.86 9.30
C CYS A 80 3.21 -6.65 9.95
N LYS A 81 3.13 -5.87 11.03
CA LYS A 81 1.85 -5.55 11.68
C LYS A 81 0.91 -4.80 10.74
N MET A 82 1.42 -3.85 9.95
CA MET A 82 0.61 -3.09 8.99
C MET A 82 0.13 -3.97 7.83
N VAL A 83 1.00 -4.85 7.31
CA VAL A 83 0.64 -5.82 6.27
C VAL A 83 -0.47 -6.77 6.75
N GLU A 84 -0.40 -7.21 8.01
CA GLU A 84 -1.46 -8.03 8.61
C GLU A 84 -2.81 -7.31 8.62
N VAL A 85 -2.84 -6.04 9.04
CA VAL A 85 -4.06 -5.21 9.04
C VAL A 85 -4.63 -5.08 7.62
N ILE A 86 -3.79 -4.76 6.63
CA ILE A 86 -4.21 -4.63 5.22
C ILE A 86 -4.81 -5.94 4.68
N LEU A 87 -4.18 -7.08 4.97
CA LEU A 87 -4.69 -8.38 4.51
C LEU A 87 -6.00 -8.77 5.20
N ARG A 88 -6.17 -8.46 6.49
CA ARG A 88 -7.44 -8.71 7.21
C ARG A 88 -8.57 -7.85 6.66
N GLU A 89 -8.32 -6.57 6.42
CA GLU A 89 -9.31 -5.66 5.82
C GLU A 89 -9.69 -6.08 4.40
N ASN A 90 -8.77 -6.69 3.66
CA ASN A 90 -9.02 -7.27 2.34
C ASN A 90 -9.65 -8.68 2.40
N GLY A 91 -10.29 -9.04 3.51
CA GLY A 91 -10.99 -10.32 3.68
C GLY A 91 -10.07 -11.54 3.63
N ASN A 92 -8.82 -11.41 4.06
CA ASN A 92 -7.77 -12.44 3.97
C ASN A 92 -7.40 -12.87 2.55
N ALA A 93 -7.87 -12.17 1.51
CA ALA A 93 -7.56 -12.52 0.13
C ALA A 93 -6.08 -12.22 -0.19
N PRO A 94 -5.37 -13.11 -0.92
CA PRO A 94 -3.97 -12.91 -1.22
C PRO A 94 -3.73 -11.66 -2.05
N MET A 95 -2.71 -10.89 -1.67
CA MET A 95 -2.37 -9.64 -2.33
C MET A 95 -0.95 -9.68 -2.90
N HIS A 96 -0.74 -9.02 -4.05
CA HIS A 96 0.58 -8.92 -4.65
C HIS A 96 1.49 -8.00 -3.82
N TYR A 97 2.75 -8.38 -3.62
CA TYR A 97 3.69 -7.66 -2.74
C TYR A 97 3.88 -6.17 -3.12
N ARG A 98 3.79 -5.83 -4.41
CA ARG A 98 3.77 -4.43 -4.89
C ARG A 98 2.61 -3.62 -4.33
N LYS A 99 1.38 -4.15 -4.46
CA LYS A 99 0.17 -3.50 -3.92
C LYS A 99 0.22 -3.40 -2.40
N LEU A 100 0.76 -4.41 -1.72
CA LEU A 100 0.98 -4.34 -0.28
C LEU A 100 1.93 -3.19 0.08
N THR A 101 3.00 -3.00 -0.70
CA THR A 101 3.95 -1.89 -0.49
C THR A 101 3.28 -0.54 -0.67
N GLU A 102 2.50 -0.37 -1.73
CA GLU A 102 1.72 0.86 -1.98
C GLU A 102 0.73 1.16 -0.84
N GLU A 103 -0.03 0.15 -0.38
CA GLU A 103 -0.99 0.33 0.71
C GLU A 103 -0.32 0.61 2.06
N VAL A 104 0.83 -0.02 2.35
CA VAL A 104 1.64 0.28 3.55
C VAL A 104 2.13 1.73 3.54
N GLN A 105 2.65 2.20 2.40
CA GLN A 105 3.10 3.59 2.25
C GLN A 105 1.95 4.59 2.32
N LYS A 106 0.80 4.27 1.71
CA LYS A 106 -0.42 5.08 1.76
C LYS A 106 -0.95 5.27 3.19
N ARG A 107 -0.66 4.32 4.09
CA ARG A 107 -0.98 4.40 5.53
C ARG A 107 0.09 5.11 6.35
N GLY A 108 1.08 5.73 5.72
CA GLY A 108 2.12 6.52 6.38
C GLY A 108 3.29 5.71 6.93
N VAL A 109 3.37 4.40 6.66
CA VAL A 109 4.51 3.58 7.10
C VAL A 109 5.60 3.65 6.03
N VAL A 110 6.73 4.27 6.37
CA VAL A 110 7.86 4.46 5.47
C VAL A 110 8.69 3.18 5.39
N VAL A 111 8.63 2.48 4.26
CA VAL A 111 9.49 1.31 3.99
C VAL A 111 10.84 1.77 3.44
N CYS A 112 11.89 1.68 4.24
CA CYS A 112 13.22 2.16 3.85
C CYS A 112 13.94 1.22 2.88
N GLY A 113 14.68 1.78 1.92
CA GLY A 113 15.53 1.05 0.98
C GLY A 113 15.43 1.60 -0.45
N ILE A 114 16.41 1.26 -1.29
CA ILE A 114 16.41 1.61 -2.73
C ILE A 114 15.17 0.99 -3.40
N GLU A 115 14.84 -0.24 -3.01
CA GLU A 115 13.67 -0.96 -3.49
C GLU A 115 12.76 -1.34 -2.32
N PRO A 116 11.74 -0.53 -1.99
CA PRO A 116 10.88 -0.75 -0.82
C PRO A 116 10.15 -2.10 -0.91
N GLU A 117 9.81 -2.54 -2.12
CA GLU A 117 9.15 -3.82 -2.34
C GLU A 117 10.01 -5.00 -1.85
N LYS A 118 11.34 -4.96 -2.10
CA LYS A 118 12.28 -6.00 -1.66
C LYS A 118 12.46 -5.98 -0.13
N THR A 119 12.51 -4.80 0.48
CA THR A 119 12.60 -4.65 1.94
C THR A 119 11.36 -5.22 2.63
N LEU A 120 10.17 -4.89 2.12
CA LEU A 120 8.91 -5.44 2.61
C LEU A 120 8.87 -6.96 2.46
N LEU A 121 9.30 -7.48 1.30
CA LEU A 121 9.38 -8.91 1.05
C LEU A 121 10.28 -9.64 2.05
N SER A 122 11.46 -9.08 2.35
CA SER A 122 12.40 -9.64 3.32
C SER A 122 11.82 -9.68 4.74
N SER A 123 11.06 -8.65 5.11
CA SER A 123 10.41 -8.56 6.42
C SER A 123 9.29 -9.62 6.54
N ILE A 124 8.42 -9.70 5.53
CA ILE A 124 7.32 -10.67 5.48
C ILE A 124 7.86 -12.11 5.45
N SER A 125 8.94 -12.39 4.70
CA SER A 125 9.47 -13.76 4.59
C SER A 125 10.05 -14.31 5.89
N LYS A 126 10.43 -13.44 6.83
CA LYS A 126 10.96 -13.82 8.15
C LYS A 126 9.85 -14.06 9.17
N ASP A 127 8.65 -13.58 8.90
CA ASP A 127 7.52 -13.65 9.83
C ASP A 127 6.61 -14.83 9.51
N ASN A 128 6.47 -15.73 10.49
CA ASN A 128 5.71 -16.97 10.35
C ASN A 128 4.20 -16.76 10.15
N ARG A 129 3.67 -15.55 10.41
CA ARG A 129 2.25 -15.23 10.21
C ARG A 129 1.83 -15.20 8.75
N PHE A 130 2.76 -15.01 7.83
CA PHE A 130 2.49 -14.94 6.41
C PHE A 130 2.82 -16.24 5.69
N ILE A 131 2.05 -16.54 4.65
CA ILE A 131 2.29 -17.66 3.74
C ILE A 131 2.30 -17.16 2.30
N ARG A 132 3.01 -17.91 1.45
CA ARG A 132 3.03 -17.67 0.00
C ARG A 132 2.05 -18.64 -0.66
N PRO A 133 0.93 -18.16 -1.24
CA PRO A 133 0.01 -19.00 -2.00
C PRO A 133 0.66 -19.56 -3.28
N ALA A 134 -0.06 -20.44 -4.00
CA ALA A 134 0.43 -21.06 -5.23
C ALA A 134 0.84 -20.05 -6.32
N LYS A 135 0.23 -18.86 -6.35
CA LYS A 135 0.52 -17.83 -7.35
C LYS A 135 1.75 -17.00 -6.98
N ARG A 136 2.68 -16.86 -7.93
CA ARG A 136 3.92 -16.08 -7.74
C ARG A 136 3.61 -14.63 -7.39
N GLY A 137 4.34 -14.11 -6.40
CA GLY A 137 4.30 -12.69 -6.01
C GLY A 137 3.15 -12.31 -5.08
N GLN A 138 2.30 -13.27 -4.70
CA GLN A 138 1.23 -13.03 -3.74
C GLN A 138 1.63 -13.47 -2.34
N TYR A 139 1.09 -12.78 -1.34
CA TYR A 139 1.20 -13.11 0.07
C TYR A 139 -0.18 -13.08 0.72
N ALA A 140 -0.38 -13.96 1.67
CA ALA A 140 -1.61 -14.07 2.45
C ALA A 140 -1.28 -14.36 3.91
N LEU A 141 -2.26 -14.20 4.79
CA LEU A 141 -2.15 -14.64 6.18
C LEU A 141 -2.20 -16.17 6.24
N ARG A 142 -1.55 -16.77 7.25
CA ARG A 142 -1.52 -18.23 7.45
C ARG A 142 -2.93 -18.85 7.59
N GLU A 143 -3.89 -18.07 8.06
CA GLU A 143 -5.30 -18.48 8.16
C GLU A 143 -6.01 -18.58 6.80
N TYR A 144 -5.40 -18.09 5.72
CA TYR A 144 -5.93 -18.21 4.37
C TYR A 144 -5.97 -19.68 3.94
N LYS A 145 -7.18 -20.22 3.82
CA LYS A 145 -7.44 -21.55 3.26
C LYS A 145 -7.37 -21.47 1.75
N ASP A 146 -6.21 -21.83 1.17
CA ASP A 146 -6.11 -21.97 -0.27
C ASP A 146 -6.89 -23.23 -0.69
N PRO A 147 -8.01 -23.09 -1.44
CA PRO A 147 -8.82 -24.23 -1.85
C PRO A 147 -8.05 -25.25 -2.69
N GLN A 148 -6.92 -24.87 -3.29
CA GLN A 148 -6.09 -25.78 -4.07
C GLN A 148 -5.00 -26.51 -3.26
N SER A 149 -4.65 -26.00 -2.08
CA SER A 149 -3.54 -26.55 -1.28
C SER A 149 -3.90 -27.87 -0.58
N ASP A 150 -5.16 -28.04 -0.17
CA ASP A 150 -5.65 -29.26 0.48
C ASP A 150 -5.69 -30.45 -0.48
N ALA A 151 -5.85 -30.20 -1.79
CA ALA A 151 -5.90 -31.25 -2.80
C ALA A 151 -4.56 -31.96 -3.03
N LYS A 152 -3.42 -31.27 -2.83
CA LYS A 152 -2.08 -31.84 -3.08
C LYS A 152 -1.48 -32.56 -1.89
N ARG A 153 -1.85 -32.20 -0.65
CA ARG A 153 -1.30 -32.85 0.56
C ARG A 153 -1.76 -34.29 0.79
N LYS A 154 -2.86 -34.73 0.16
CA LYS A 154 -3.35 -36.11 0.30
C LYS A 154 -2.61 -37.14 -0.56
N LYS A 155 -1.73 -36.75 -1.49
CA LYS A 155 -1.11 -37.71 -2.44
C LYS A 155 0.32 -38.15 -2.08
N GLY A 156 0.88 -37.73 -0.95
CA GLY A 156 2.29 -37.95 -0.62
C GLY A 156 2.60 -38.71 0.68
N LYS A 157 1.61 -39.33 1.34
CA LYS A 157 1.82 -40.01 2.64
C LYS A 157 1.80 -41.53 2.50
N VAL A 158 2.64 -42.07 1.60
CA VAL A 158 3.08 -43.48 1.60
C VAL A 158 4.53 -43.51 1.13
N SER A 159 5.46 -43.45 2.08
CA SER A 159 6.86 -43.89 1.97
C SER A 159 7.36 -43.93 3.41
N GLU A 160 7.07 -45.02 4.13
CA GLU A 160 7.93 -46.20 4.18
C GLU A 160 9.31 -45.80 4.71
N SER A 161 9.42 -45.98 6.02
CA SER A 161 10.61 -45.94 6.85
C SER A 161 11.79 -46.63 6.18
N ASN A 162 12.79 -45.85 5.76
CA ASN A 162 14.10 -46.37 5.45
C ASN A 162 15.05 -45.96 6.58
N GLU A 163 15.20 -46.85 7.56
CA GLU A 163 16.22 -46.81 8.61
C GLU A 163 17.60 -47.00 7.96
N GLY A 164 18.13 -45.91 7.39
CA GLY A 164 19.48 -45.86 6.84
C GLY A 164 20.47 -45.34 7.88
N GLN A 165 21.22 -46.26 8.48
CA GLN A 165 22.41 -46.02 9.30
C GLN A 165 23.37 -44.99 8.67
N TYR A 166 23.65 -43.89 9.37
CA TYR A 166 24.80 -43.04 9.06
C TYR A 166 25.90 -43.31 10.07
N SER A 167 26.90 -44.06 9.61
CA SER A 167 28.20 -44.22 10.23
C SER A 167 28.94 -42.88 10.28
N SER A 168 29.43 -42.56 11.47
CA SER A 168 30.34 -41.47 11.81
C SER A 168 31.55 -41.41 10.86
N LEU A 169 31.74 -40.29 10.17
CA LEU A 169 33.04 -39.94 9.56
C LEU A 169 33.64 -38.72 10.30
N PRO A 170 34.95 -38.74 10.60
CA PRO A 170 35.63 -37.66 11.30
C PRO A 170 35.84 -36.45 10.36
N VAL A 171 35.45 -35.28 10.85
CA VAL A 171 35.71 -33.98 10.21
C VAL A 171 37.21 -33.66 10.37
N GLN A 172 37.96 -33.77 9.29
CA GLN A 172 39.30 -33.19 9.20
C GLN A 172 39.17 -31.67 9.01
N ARG A 173 39.74 -30.92 9.96
CA ARG A 173 39.95 -29.47 9.86
C ARG A 173 41.09 -29.24 8.86
N GLU A 174 40.76 -28.82 7.65
CA GLU A 174 41.70 -28.12 6.78
C GLU A 174 41.66 -26.62 7.15
N SER A 175 42.71 -26.22 7.87
CA SER A 175 43.32 -24.90 7.79
C SER A 175 43.81 -24.65 6.37
N ASP A 176 43.69 -23.40 5.90
CA ASP A 176 44.38 -22.73 4.77
C ASP A 176 43.36 -21.83 4.05
N GLU A 177 43.59 -20.59 3.64
CA GLU A 177 44.76 -19.72 3.56
C GLU A 177 44.19 -18.29 3.60
N ARG A 178 44.80 -17.37 4.36
CA ARG A 178 44.49 -15.94 4.22
C ARG A 178 45.22 -15.45 2.98
N ASP A 179 44.47 -14.90 2.02
CA ASP A 179 45.01 -14.23 0.85
C ASP A 179 45.18 -12.71 1.14
N PRO A 180 46.41 -12.18 1.28
CA PRO A 180 46.64 -10.76 1.55
C PRO A 180 47.02 -10.03 0.26
N ARG A 181 46.11 -9.94 -0.71
CA ARG A 181 46.29 -9.07 -1.89
C ARG A 181 44.98 -8.42 -2.31
N VAL A 182 44.68 -7.28 -1.72
CA VAL A 182 43.97 -6.21 -2.43
C VAL A 182 44.83 -4.97 -2.33
N GLU A 183 45.81 -4.92 -3.24
CA GLU A 183 46.54 -3.71 -3.57
C GLU A 183 45.58 -2.68 -4.18
N GLY A 184 45.66 -1.45 -3.68
CA GLY A 184 45.52 -0.23 -4.48
C GLY A 184 44.18 0.06 -5.14
N PHE A 185 43.21 0.55 -4.36
CA PHE A 185 42.12 1.36 -4.90
C PHE A 185 42.44 2.84 -4.63
N TYR A 186 43.18 3.48 -5.52
CA TYR A 186 43.34 4.93 -5.53
C TYR A 186 42.06 5.56 -6.11
N PRO A 187 41.35 6.45 -5.38
CA PRO A 187 40.29 7.24 -5.96
C PRO A 187 40.87 8.26 -6.96
N PRO A 188 40.16 8.57 -8.07
CA PRO A 188 40.59 9.59 -9.02
C PRO A 188 40.49 10.99 -8.39
N ASP A 189 41.53 11.81 -8.59
CA ASP A 189 41.56 13.24 -8.28
C ASP A 189 40.49 13.98 -9.11
N TRP A 190 39.69 14.81 -8.45
CA TRP A 190 38.58 15.56 -9.06
C TRP A 190 38.93 17.03 -9.34
N ASP A 191 40.21 17.38 -9.47
CA ASP A 191 40.67 18.77 -9.57
C ASP A 191 40.60 19.40 -10.98
N GLU A 192 39.85 18.84 -11.94
CA GLU A 192 39.71 19.43 -13.28
C GLU A 192 38.25 19.64 -13.72
N ILE A 193 37.46 20.36 -12.92
CA ILE A 193 36.24 21.01 -13.45
C ILE A 193 36.34 22.51 -13.21
N SER A 194 36.99 23.18 -14.16
CA SER A 194 37.02 24.64 -14.28
C SER A 194 35.62 25.15 -14.65
N PHE A 195 35.16 26.16 -13.89
CA PHE A 195 33.93 26.92 -14.12
C PHE A 195 34.01 27.87 -15.31
#